data_AF-A0A7J7NQ69-F1
#
_entry.id   AF-A0A7J7NQ69-F1
#
_cell.length_a   1.000
_cell.length_b   1.000
_cell.length_c   1.000
_cell.angle_alpha   90.00
_cell.angle_beta   90.00
_cell.angle_gamma   90.00
#
_symmetry.space_group_name_H-M   'P 1'
#
loop_
_entity.id
_entity.type
_entity.pdbx_description
1 polymer ?
#
loop_
_entity_poly.entity_id
_entity_poly.type
_entity_poly.pdbx_seq_one_letter_code
_entity_poly.pdbx_strand_id
1 'polypeptide(L)'
;MTTATTKNSIGKPILTASVEEANPFNYGAGHLRPSKAYDPGLVFDATYTDYLLRLCDNGDGQADPNFKMPRDSSHNKGPKLFFPINL
;
A
#
# COMPACT_ATOMS: atom_id res chain seq x y z
N MET A 1 -3.14 -1.12 2.62
CA MET A 1 -4.20 -0.11 2.39
C MET A 1 -4.65 0.46 3.73
N THR A 2 -4.95 1.75 3.80
CA THR A 2 -5.14 2.48 5.08
C THR A 2 -6.58 2.40 5.63
N THR A 3 -7.57 2.10 4.80
CA THR A 3 -9.00 2.17 5.16
C THR A 3 -9.67 0.83 5.43
N ALA A 4 -8.95 -0.28 5.21
CA ALA A 4 -9.43 -1.63 5.46
C ALA A 4 -9.59 -1.93 6.97
N THR A 5 -10.31 -3.00 7.31
CA THR A 5 -10.48 -3.44 8.70
C THR A 5 -10.03 -4.88 8.91
N THR A 6 -9.38 -5.14 10.04
CA THR A 6 -8.98 -6.49 10.47
C THR A 6 -10.11 -7.23 11.21
N LYS A 7 -11.32 -6.65 11.26
CA LYS A 7 -12.47 -7.18 11.99
C LYS A 7 -13.56 -7.67 11.04
N ASN A 8 -14.28 -8.70 11.46
CA ASN A 8 -15.48 -9.21 10.80
C ASN A 8 -16.73 -8.39 11.18
N SER A 9 -17.90 -8.79 10.67
CA SER A 9 -19.19 -8.12 10.88
C SER A 9 -19.63 -8.04 12.35
N ILE A 10 -19.13 -8.94 13.21
CA ILE A 10 -19.41 -8.96 14.65
C ILE A 10 -18.29 -8.29 15.49
N GLY A 11 -17.34 -7.63 14.83
CA GLY A 11 -16.26 -6.89 15.50
C GLY A 11 -15.11 -7.74 16.06
N LYS A 12 -15.09 -9.04 15.78
CA LYS A 12 -14.01 -9.97 16.13
C LYS A 12 -12.94 -10.02 15.03
N PRO A 13 -11.72 -10.52 15.31
CA PRO A 13 -10.72 -10.76 14.26
C PRO A 13 -11.28 -11.59 13.11
N ILE A 14 -10.79 -11.35 11.89
CA ILE A 14 -11.05 -12.20 10.74
C ILE A 14 -10.42 -13.57 11.01
N LEU A 15 -11.11 -14.65 10.61
CA LEU A 15 -10.61 -16.01 10.75
C LEU A 15 -10.22 -16.60 9.39
N THR A 16 -9.29 -17.55 9.40
CA THR A 16 -8.96 -18.39 8.25
C THR A 16 -10.07 -19.43 8.00
N ALA A 17 -9.98 -20.15 6.88
CA ALA A 17 -10.91 -21.26 6.59
C ALA A 17 -10.85 -22.37 7.66
N SER A 18 -9.71 -22.52 8.35
CA SER A 18 -9.51 -23.48 9.44
C SER A 18 -9.94 -22.95 10.81
N VAL A 19 -10.63 -21.79 10.87
CA VAL A 19 -11.14 -21.18 12.11
C VAL A 19 -10.03 -20.67 13.05
N GLU A 20 -8.84 -20.38 12.50
CA GLU A 20 -7.75 -19.74 13.23
C GLU A 20 -7.78 -18.23 13.01
N GLU A 21 -7.20 -17.44 13.93
CA GLU A 21 -7.08 -15.99 13.72
C GLU A 21 -6.22 -15.70 12.49
N ALA A 22 -6.78 -14.95 11.53
CA ALA A 22 -6.08 -14.61 10.30
C ALA A 22 -5.03 -13.53 10.57
N ASN A 23 -3.87 -13.69 9.93
CA ASN A 23 -2.78 -12.74 10.00
C ASN A 23 -2.73 -11.87 8.72
N PRO A 24 -1.89 -10.83 8.68
CA PRO A 24 -1.74 -9.98 7.49
C PRO A 24 -1.28 -10.72 6.21
N PHE A 25 -0.67 -11.90 6.30
CA PHE A 25 -0.37 -12.71 5.11
C PHE A 25 -1.62 -13.38 4.53
N ASN A 26 -2.70 -13.54 5.32
CA ASN A 26 -3.96 -14.08 4.85
C ASN A 26 -4.85 -13.01 4.17
N TYR A 27 -4.94 -11.80 4.75
CA TYR A 27 -5.89 -10.77 4.29
C TYR A 27 -5.24 -9.46 3.84
N GLY A 28 -3.90 -9.38 3.81
CA GLY A 28 -3.17 -8.14 3.55
C GLY A 28 -3.51 -7.07 4.59
N ALA A 29 -4.18 -6.00 4.16
CA ALA A 29 -4.61 -4.91 5.04
C ALA A 29 -5.95 -5.17 5.74
N GLY A 30 -6.72 -6.18 5.31
CA GLY A 30 -8.02 -6.54 5.88
C GLY A 30 -9.19 -6.38 4.90
N HIS A 31 -10.41 -6.46 5.43
CA HIS A 31 -11.64 -6.35 4.67
C HIS A 31 -11.88 -4.92 4.16
N LEU A 32 -12.30 -4.79 2.91
CA LEU A 32 -12.54 -3.51 2.24
C LEU A 32 -13.66 -2.69 2.91
N ARG A 33 -13.52 -1.37 2.89
CA ARG A 33 -14.53 -0.42 3.41
C ARG A 33 -14.75 0.71 2.41
N PRO A 34 -15.65 0.54 1.42
CA PRO A 34 -15.83 1.51 0.34
C PRO A 34 -16.12 2.93 0.82
N SER A 35 -16.98 3.09 1.83
CA SER A 35 -17.32 4.40 2.39
C SER A 35 -16.13 5.11 3.03
N LYS A 36 -15.18 4.38 3.61
CA LYS A 36 -13.93 4.94 4.12
C LYS A 36 -12.87 5.13 3.05
N ALA A 37 -12.89 4.33 1.99
CA ALA A 37 -11.95 4.46 0.88
C ALA A 37 -12.20 5.70 0.03
N TYR A 38 -13.42 6.26 0.06
CA TYR A 38 -13.76 7.52 -0.61
C TYR A 38 -12.93 8.69 -0.09
N ASP A 39 -12.77 8.80 1.23
CA ASP A 39 -11.93 9.80 1.88
C ASP A 39 -10.98 9.08 2.88
N PRO A 40 -9.80 8.64 2.41
CA PRO A 40 -8.86 7.91 3.25
C PRO A 40 -8.08 8.81 4.21
N GLY A 41 -8.22 10.15 4.10
CA GLY A 41 -7.38 11.16 4.77
C GLY A 41 -5.94 11.21 4.25
N LEU A 42 -5.23 10.09 4.32
CA LEU A 42 -3.84 9.95 3.92
C LEU A 42 -3.66 8.87 2.85
N VAL A 43 -2.98 9.22 1.75
CA VAL A 43 -2.56 8.30 0.70
C VAL A 43 -1.04 8.23 0.65
N PHE A 44 -0.50 7.01 0.74
CA PHE A 44 0.90 6.73 0.44
C PHE A 44 1.04 6.57 -1.07
N ASP A 45 1.42 7.65 -1.74
CA ASP A 45 1.66 7.66 -3.19
C ASP A 45 3.06 7.13 -3.50
N ALA A 46 3.22 6.46 -4.64
CA ALA A 46 4.49 5.92 -5.10
C ALA A 46 4.56 6.00 -6.61
N THR A 47 5.73 6.42 -7.12
CA THR A 47 6.00 6.47 -8.54
C THR A 47 6.84 5.30 -9.00
N TYR A 48 6.89 5.09 -10.33
CA TYR A 48 7.75 4.08 -10.93
C TYR A 48 9.22 4.19 -10.47
N THR A 49 9.73 5.42 -10.35
CA THR A 49 11.09 5.68 -9.87
C THR A 49 11.31 5.21 -8.44
N ASP A 50 10.32 5.31 -7.55
CA ASP A 50 10.44 4.85 -6.16
C ASP A 50 10.57 3.33 -6.09
N TYR A 51 9.87 2.60 -6.98
CA TYR A 51 10.06 1.15 -7.12
C TYR A 51 11.44 0.79 -7.65
N LEU A 52 11.95 1.54 -8.64
CA LEU A 52 13.30 1.33 -9.16
C LEU A 52 14.35 1.55 -8.09
N LEU A 53 14.26 2.65 -7.34
CA LEU A 53 15.17 2.95 -6.23
C LEU A 53 15.18 1.86 -5.16
N ARG A 54 14.00 1.33 -4.81
CA ARG A 54 13.87 0.19 -3.88
C ARG A 54 14.57 -1.06 -4.40
N LEU A 55 14.48 -1.33 -5.71
CA LEU A 55 15.17 -2.45 -6.36
C LEU A 55 16.69 -2.21 -6.43
N CYS A 56 17.15 -0.97 -6.65
CA CYS A 56 18.58 -0.64 -6.60
C CYS A 56 19.18 -0.98 -5.25
N ASP A 57 18.48 -0.60 -4.19
CA ASP A 57 18.92 -0.74 -2.80
C ASP A 57 19.03 -2.22 -2.40
N ASN A 58 18.17 -3.09 -2.95
CA ASN A 58 18.27 -4.54 -2.78
C ASN A 58 19.40 -5.19 -3.62
N GLY A 59 20.05 -4.46 -4.52
CA GLY A 59 21.09 -5.00 -5.40
C GLY A 59 20.57 -5.69 -6.67
N ASP A 60 19.24 -5.72 -6.89
CA ASP A 60 18.59 -6.37 -8.04
C ASP A 60 18.77 -5.60 -9.37
N GLY A 61 19.37 -4.41 -9.29
CA GLY A 61 19.60 -3.54 -10.43
C GLY A 61 20.57 -4.02 -11.50
N GLN A 62 21.15 -5.19 -11.29
CA GLN A 62 22.19 -5.75 -12.15
C GLN A 62 21.64 -6.69 -13.23
N ALA A 63 20.31 -6.88 -13.30
CA ALA A 63 19.69 -7.78 -14.27
C ALA A 63 19.88 -7.32 -15.73
N ASP A 64 20.05 -6.02 -15.97
CA ASP A 64 20.43 -5.48 -17.28
C ASP A 64 21.64 -4.54 -17.12
N PRO A 65 22.79 -4.86 -17.73
CA PRO A 65 23.99 -4.00 -17.68
C PRO A 65 23.81 -2.64 -18.35
N ASN A 66 22.76 -2.44 -19.17
CA ASN A 66 22.44 -1.16 -19.78
C ASN A 66 21.47 -0.32 -18.95
N PHE A 67 20.83 -0.91 -17.93
CA PHE A 67 19.88 -0.21 -17.10
C PHE A 67 20.61 0.70 -16.11
N LYS A 68 20.45 2.01 -16.30
CA LYS A 68 21.03 3.01 -15.39
C LYS A 68 20.01 3.38 -14.34
N MET A 69 20.39 3.13 -13.08
CA MET A 69 19.51 3.43 -11.97
C MET A 69 19.25 4.93 -11.81
N PRO A 70 17.99 5.31 -11.51
CA PRO A 70 17.67 6.67 -11.11
C PRO A 70 18.50 7.06 -9.89
N ARG A 71 18.94 8.32 -9.82
CA ARG A 71 19.75 8.82 -8.70
C ARG A 71 18.92 9.59 -7.67
N ASP A 72 17.68 9.92 -7.99
CA ASP A 72 16.78 10.65 -7.13
C ASP A 72 15.33 10.17 -7.30
N SER A 73 14.57 10.27 -6.21
CA SER A 73 13.12 10.14 -6.22
C SER A 73 12.55 11.54 -6.51
N SER A 74 12.50 11.93 -7.78
CA SER A 74 12.01 13.27 -8.18
C SER A 74 10.52 13.53 -7.85
N HIS A 75 9.84 12.56 -7.22
CA HIS A 75 8.41 12.60 -6.94
C HIS A 75 8.03 12.40 -5.47
N ASN A 76 8.96 12.55 -4.52
CA ASN A 76 8.59 12.60 -3.11
C ASN A 76 8.01 13.99 -2.76
N LYS A 77 6.98 14.43 -3.50
CA LYS A 77 6.05 15.43 -2.99
C LYS A 77 5.29 14.70 -1.90
N GLY A 78 5.48 15.11 -0.65
CA GLY A 78 4.92 14.48 0.53
C GLY A 78 3.42 14.18 0.44
N PRO A 79 2.85 13.54 1.48
CA PRO A 79 1.53 12.94 1.43
C PRO A 79 0.49 13.86 0.78
N LYS A 80 -0.10 13.40 -0.33
CA LYS A 80 -1.19 14.10 -0.99
C LYS A 80 -2.43 13.93 -0.13
N LEU A 81 -2.78 14.97 0.61
CA LEU A 81 -4.11 15.09 1.22
C LEU A 81 -5.12 15.16 0.09
N PHE A 82 -5.96 14.14 -0.02
CA PHE A 82 -7.08 14.14 -0.96
C PHE A 82 -8.18 14.97 -0.30
N PHE A 83 -8.50 16.14 -0.85
CA PHE A 83 -9.66 16.90 -0.39
C PHE A 83 -10.93 16.26 -0.97
N PRO A 84 -12.04 16.19 -0.22
CA PRO A 84 -13.29 15.66 -0.73
C PRO A 84 -13.74 16.47 -1.95
N ILE A 85 -14.05 15.77 -3.04
CA ILE A 85 -14.75 16.35 -4.18
C ILE A 85 -16.15 16.68 -3.66
N ASN A 86 -16.43 17.96 -3.40
CA ASN A 86 -17.80 18.40 -3.14
C ASN A 86 -18.58 18.16 -4.43
N LEU A 87 -19.63 17.33 -4.32
CA LEU A 87 -20.59 17.11 -5.40
C LEU A 87 -21.51 18.33 -5.53
#